data_AF-A0A371DL54-F1
#
_entry.id   AF-A0A371DL54-F1
#
_cell.length_a   1.000
_cell.length_b   1.000
_cell.length_c   1.000
_cell.angle_alpha   90.00
_cell.angle_beta   90.00
_cell.angle_gamma   90.00
#
_symmetry.space_group_name_H-M   'P 1'
#
loop_
_entity.id
_entity.type
_entity.pdbx_description
1 polymer ?
#
loop_
_entity_poly.entity_id
_entity_poly.type
_entity_poly.pdbx_seq_one_letter_code
_entity_poly.pdbx_strand_id
1 'polypeptide(L)'
;MPLFGKSSTFSENPEVREVEKIVAKEGRADQKNLDHAIKDLSHADKAHNKSIKAAENAAHALDKAVANENKAARAVDKAVHHHETAIADEQNAGKVIETTKQHQERLKQDLEQRKENVEGLRQLKETNDQAREERLADLHGREAAAVEARSNYSPGDRANSVGSVGAAGKSSPTATSAEGAVDTAGPTATGAGGATERGRSA
;
A
#
# COMPACT_ATOMS: atom_id res chain seq x y z
N MET A 1 55.21 34.28 -56.57
CA MET A 1 55.65 35.05 -57.77
C MET A 1 56.47 36.24 -57.29
N PRO A 2 57.73 36.41 -57.69
CA PRO A 2 58.54 37.55 -57.29
C PRO A 2 58.14 38.77 -58.13
N LEU A 3 57.33 39.66 -57.55
CA LEU A 3 56.78 40.85 -58.22
C LEU A 3 57.71 42.08 -58.19
N PHE A 4 58.98 41.90 -57.81
CA PHE A 4 59.97 42.98 -57.82
C PHE A 4 61.07 42.63 -58.82
N GLY A 5 60.89 43.17 -60.03
CA GLY A 5 61.89 43.14 -61.09
C GLY A 5 63.22 43.71 -60.62
N LYS A 6 64.30 43.10 -61.09
CA LYS A 6 65.69 43.55 -60.90
C LYS A 6 65.94 44.80 -61.76
N SER A 7 65.32 45.94 -61.48
CA SER A 7 65.73 47.23 -62.06
C SER A 7 66.82 47.82 -61.17
N SER A 8 68.07 47.61 -61.57
CA SER A 8 69.27 48.21 -61.00
C SER A 8 69.38 49.69 -61.40
N THR A 9 68.43 50.50 -60.97
CA THR A 9 68.51 51.96 -61.10
C THR A 9 68.51 52.55 -59.69
N PHE A 10 69.57 52.24 -58.94
CA PHE A 10 69.90 53.09 -57.81
C PHE A 10 70.27 54.45 -58.40
N SER A 11 69.65 55.52 -57.92
CA SER A 11 69.98 56.88 -58.33
C SER A 11 71.49 57.16 -58.24
N GLU A 12 72.04 57.92 -59.20
CA GLU A 12 73.48 58.30 -59.21
C GLU A 12 73.86 59.23 -58.05
N ASN A 13 72.88 59.87 -57.40
CA ASN A 13 73.11 60.66 -56.20
C ASN A 13 73.29 59.76 -54.96
N PRO A 14 74.41 59.89 -54.21
CA PRO A 14 74.73 59.02 -53.09
C PRO A 14 73.68 59.06 -51.96
N GLU A 15 73.10 60.23 -51.69
CA GLU A 15 72.06 60.41 -50.66
C GLU A 15 70.77 59.65 -51.02
N VAL A 16 70.33 59.73 -52.29
CA VAL A 16 69.12 59.04 -52.76
C VAL A 16 69.29 57.52 -52.66
N ARG A 17 70.49 57.02 -52.96
CA ARG A 17 70.82 55.60 -52.85
C ARG A 17 70.78 55.08 -51.40
N GLU A 18 71.11 55.90 -50.41
CA GLU A 18 70.98 55.53 -49.00
C GLU A 18 69.52 55.45 -48.57
N VAL A 19 68.70 56.43 -48.96
CA VAL A 19 67.26 56.43 -48.71
C VAL A 19 66.60 55.21 -49.34
N GLU A 20 66.90 54.89 -50.60
CA GLU A 20 66.36 53.69 -51.27
C GLU A 20 66.74 52.39 -50.53
N LYS A 21 67.96 52.29 -49.98
CA LYS A 21 68.37 51.14 -49.17
C LYS A 21 67.61 51.07 -47.85
N ILE A 22 67.35 52.20 -47.19
CA ILE A 22 66.56 52.26 -45.96
C ILE A 22 65.13 51.80 -46.25
N VAL A 23 64.48 52.36 -47.26
CA VAL A 23 63.13 51.98 -47.68
C VAL A 23 63.06 50.49 -48.05
N ALA A 24 64.05 49.96 -48.78
CA ALA A 24 64.10 48.54 -49.10
C ALA A 24 64.30 47.64 -47.86
N LYS A 25 65.03 48.11 -46.84
CA LYS A 25 65.18 47.39 -45.57
C LYS A 25 63.89 47.43 -44.75
N GLU A 26 63.25 48.59 -44.65
CA GLU A 26 61.95 48.78 -44.00
C GLU A 26 60.89 47.90 -44.64
N GLY A 27 60.74 47.92 -45.97
CA GLY A 27 59.78 47.06 -46.67
C GLY A 27 60.03 45.56 -46.45
N ARG A 28 61.29 45.13 -46.32
CA ARG A 28 61.63 43.74 -45.95
C ARG A 28 61.32 43.42 -44.48
N ALA A 29 61.49 44.37 -43.57
CA ALA A 29 61.16 44.21 -42.17
C ALA A 29 59.63 44.13 -41.98
N ASP A 30 58.90 45.02 -42.64
CA ASP A 30 57.43 45.06 -42.62
C ASP A 30 56.83 43.78 -43.18
N GLN A 31 57.35 43.28 -44.32
CA GLN A 31 56.89 42.01 -44.87
C GLN A 31 57.10 40.84 -43.89
N LYS A 32 58.27 40.78 -43.22
CA LYS A 32 58.52 39.75 -42.21
C LYS A 32 57.57 39.86 -41.02
N ASN A 33 57.35 41.09 -40.53
CA ASN A 33 56.42 41.34 -39.43
C ASN A 33 55.00 40.93 -39.81
N LEU A 34 54.57 41.20 -41.04
CA LEU A 34 53.27 40.79 -41.58
C LEU A 34 53.18 39.26 -41.69
N ASP A 35 54.20 38.59 -42.23
CA ASP A 35 54.23 37.13 -42.33
C ASP A 35 54.16 36.46 -40.95
N HIS A 36 54.85 37.01 -39.95
CA HIS A 36 54.77 36.57 -38.55
C HIS A 36 53.37 36.77 -37.97
N ALA A 37 52.77 37.95 -38.14
CA ALA A 37 51.43 38.25 -37.67
C ALA A 37 50.36 37.32 -38.29
N ILE A 38 50.46 37.03 -39.59
CA ILE A 38 49.57 36.06 -40.27
C ILE A 38 49.73 34.66 -39.68
N LYS A 39 50.97 34.24 -39.41
CA LYS A 39 51.24 32.93 -38.83
C LYS A 39 50.68 32.81 -37.41
N ASP A 40 50.87 33.84 -36.59
CA ASP A 40 50.36 33.89 -35.22
C ASP A 40 48.83 33.90 -35.20
N LEU A 41 48.19 34.66 -36.08
CA LEU A 41 46.73 34.63 -36.27
C LEU A 41 46.24 33.23 -36.64
N SER A 42 46.91 32.56 -37.59
CA SER A 42 46.57 31.18 -37.97
C SER A 42 46.71 30.19 -36.81
N HIS A 43 47.72 30.37 -35.95
CA HIS A 43 47.88 29.55 -34.74
C HIS A 43 46.78 29.84 -33.71
N ALA A 44 46.43 31.11 -33.51
CA ALA A 44 45.34 31.54 -32.64
C ALA A 44 43.99 30.95 -33.10
N ASP A 45 43.68 31.00 -34.40
CA ASP A 45 42.46 30.41 -34.96
C ASP A 45 42.38 28.90 -34.74
N LYS A 46 43.50 28.18 -34.92
CA LYS A 46 43.56 26.74 -34.64
C LYS A 46 43.36 26.44 -33.16
N ALA A 47 43.94 27.25 -32.27
CA ALA A 47 43.76 27.10 -30.83
C ALA A 47 42.30 27.36 -30.42
N HIS A 48 41.70 28.42 -30.96
CA HIS A 48 40.29 28.76 -30.75
C HIS A 48 39.34 27.65 -31.23
N ASN A 49 39.57 27.10 -32.43
CA ASN A 49 38.78 25.98 -32.94
C ASN A 49 38.92 24.71 -32.07
N LYS A 50 40.10 24.46 -31.50
CA LYS A 50 40.31 23.36 -30.55
C LYS A 50 39.55 23.62 -29.24
N SER A 51 39.55 24.85 -28.72
CA SER A 51 38.81 25.17 -27.50
C SER A 51 37.30 25.06 -27.68
N ILE A 52 36.76 25.47 -28.85
CA ILE A 52 35.33 25.27 -29.17
C ILE A 52 34.98 23.78 -29.12
N LYS A 53 35.73 22.93 -29.83
CA LYS A 53 35.49 21.48 -29.82
C LYS A 53 35.60 20.87 -28.42
N ALA A 54 36.55 21.34 -27.61
CA ALA A 54 36.68 20.90 -26.23
C ALA A 54 35.45 21.28 -25.40
N ALA A 55 34.94 22.51 -25.56
CA ALA A 55 33.73 22.97 -24.89
C ALA A 55 32.49 22.19 -25.33
N GLU A 56 32.31 21.92 -26.63
CA GLU A 56 31.21 21.10 -27.15
C GLU A 56 31.24 19.67 -26.59
N ASN A 57 32.43 19.04 -26.55
CA ASN A 57 32.60 17.70 -25.97
C ASN A 57 32.27 17.70 -24.47
N ALA A 58 32.68 18.74 -23.75
CA ALA A 58 32.38 18.90 -22.32
C ALA A 58 30.88 19.09 -22.07
N ALA A 59 30.21 19.92 -22.88
CA ALA A 59 28.76 20.11 -22.81
C ALA A 59 28.01 18.80 -23.05
N HIS A 60 28.38 18.05 -24.09
CA HIS A 60 27.78 16.75 -24.36
C HIS A 60 28.04 15.70 -23.27
N ALA A 61 29.21 15.74 -22.62
CA ALA A 61 29.49 14.90 -21.46
C ALA A 61 28.62 15.25 -20.26
N LEU A 62 28.38 16.55 -20.02
CA LEU A 62 27.47 17.04 -18.99
C LEU A 62 26.02 16.59 -19.26
N ASP A 63 25.53 16.74 -20.50
CA ASP A 63 24.18 16.29 -20.87
C ASP A 63 23.98 14.79 -20.62
N LYS A 64 24.99 13.97 -20.93
CA LYS A 64 24.98 12.53 -20.61
C LYS A 64 24.95 12.27 -19.11
N ALA A 65 25.74 13.00 -18.33
CA ALA A 65 25.77 12.86 -16.87
C ALA A 65 24.39 13.21 -16.27
N VAL A 66 23.77 14.32 -16.69
CA VAL A 66 22.43 14.75 -16.26
C VAL A 66 21.37 13.72 -16.68
N ALA A 67 21.47 13.15 -17.88
CA ALA A 67 20.55 12.09 -18.32
C ALA A 67 20.67 10.82 -17.45
N ASN A 68 21.89 10.45 -17.05
CA ASN A 68 22.12 9.30 -16.18
C ASN A 68 21.65 9.56 -14.75
N GLU A 69 21.89 10.76 -14.20
CA GLU A 69 21.36 11.20 -12.91
C GLU A 69 19.84 11.11 -12.88
N ASN A 70 19.15 11.64 -13.89
CA ASN A 70 17.70 11.57 -14.00
C ASN A 70 17.16 10.12 -14.06
N LYS A 71 17.88 9.22 -14.74
CA LYS A 71 17.52 7.79 -14.76
C LYS A 71 17.70 7.15 -13.38
N ALA A 72 18.80 7.47 -12.69
CA ALA A 72 19.07 6.97 -11.34
C ALA A 72 18.02 7.49 -10.34
N ALA A 73 17.68 8.78 -10.38
CA ALA A 73 16.63 9.38 -9.55
C ALA A 73 15.29 8.64 -9.73
N ARG A 74 14.84 8.43 -10.98
CA ARG A 74 13.62 7.66 -11.27
C ARG A 74 13.67 6.22 -10.77
N ALA A 75 14.84 5.59 -10.78
CA ALA A 75 15.01 4.23 -10.26
C ALA A 75 14.89 4.21 -8.73
N VAL A 76 15.46 5.20 -8.05
CA VAL A 76 15.31 5.39 -6.60
C VAL A 76 13.85 5.64 -6.24
N ASP A 77 13.16 6.54 -6.93
CA ASP A 77 11.74 6.83 -6.68
C ASP A 77 10.86 5.57 -6.78
N LYS A 78 11.11 4.74 -7.80
CA LYS A 78 10.43 3.44 -7.95
C LYS A 78 10.76 2.50 -6.80
N ALA A 79 12.03 2.41 -6.39
CA ALA A 79 12.44 1.57 -5.28
C ALA A 79 11.79 1.99 -3.96
N VAL A 80 11.71 3.29 -3.70
CA VAL A 80 11.01 3.87 -2.54
C VAL A 80 9.53 3.51 -2.58
N HIS A 81 8.85 3.72 -3.71
CA HIS A 81 7.43 3.36 -3.85
C HIS A 81 7.19 1.85 -3.62
N HIS A 82 8.03 0.98 -4.18
CA HIS A 82 7.94 -0.46 -3.95
C HIS A 82 8.15 -0.83 -2.48
N HIS A 83 9.11 -0.19 -1.81
CA HIS A 83 9.36 -0.39 -0.39
C HIS A 83 8.17 0.07 0.48
N GLU A 84 7.60 1.23 0.20
CA GLU A 84 6.39 1.73 0.90
C GLU A 84 5.20 0.79 0.72
N THR A 85 5.00 0.28 -0.50
CA THR A 85 3.96 -0.72 -0.78
C THR A 85 4.19 -2.00 0.03
N ALA A 86 5.42 -2.50 0.08
CA ALA A 86 5.76 -3.70 0.84
C ALA A 86 5.53 -3.53 2.35
N ILE A 87 5.86 -2.37 2.92
CA ILE A 87 5.56 -2.04 4.32
C ILE A 87 4.05 -2.03 4.57
N ALA A 88 3.27 -1.42 3.68
CA ALA A 88 1.81 -1.39 3.81
C ALA A 88 1.21 -2.79 3.77
N ASP A 89 1.69 -3.65 2.86
CA ASP A 89 1.27 -5.05 2.75
C ASP A 89 1.65 -5.85 3.99
N GLU A 90 2.86 -5.67 4.54
CA GLU A 90 3.30 -6.31 5.78
C GLU A 90 2.39 -5.93 6.96
N GLN A 91 2.10 -4.63 7.12
CA GLN A 91 1.22 -4.15 8.19
C GLN A 91 -0.21 -4.70 8.04
N ASN A 92 -0.73 -4.77 6.81
CA ASN A 92 -2.05 -5.33 6.54
C ASN A 92 -2.08 -6.84 6.83
N ALA A 93 -1.06 -7.58 6.42
CA ALA A 93 -0.92 -9.01 6.74
C ALA A 93 -0.85 -9.23 8.26
N GLY A 94 -0.12 -8.39 8.99
CA GLY A 94 -0.07 -8.41 10.45
C GLY A 94 -1.45 -8.26 11.10
N LYS A 95 -2.24 -7.28 10.65
CA LYS A 95 -3.63 -7.08 11.12
C LYS A 95 -4.54 -8.26 10.80
N VAL A 96 -4.42 -8.85 9.61
CA VAL A 96 -5.20 -10.04 9.21
C VAL A 96 -4.85 -11.23 10.11
N ILE A 97 -3.58 -11.44 10.44
CA ILE A 97 -3.16 -12.50 11.36
C ILE A 97 -3.74 -12.26 12.75
N GLU A 98 -3.68 -11.04 13.27
CA GLU A 98 -4.21 -10.69 14.60
C GLU A 98 -5.72 -10.93 14.68
N THR A 99 -6.48 -10.42 13.71
CA THR A 99 -7.95 -10.61 13.65
C THR A 99 -8.32 -12.09 13.52
N THR A 100 -7.56 -12.87 12.75
CA THR A 100 -7.76 -14.32 12.63
C THR A 100 -7.50 -15.04 13.95
N LYS A 101 -6.44 -14.66 14.68
CA LYS A 101 -6.14 -15.21 16.02
C LYS A 101 -7.26 -14.92 17.01
N GLN A 102 -7.74 -13.67 17.05
CA GLN A 102 -8.86 -13.28 17.90
C GLN A 102 -10.13 -14.08 17.57
N HIS A 103 -10.42 -14.28 16.27
CA HIS A 103 -11.55 -15.11 15.85
C HIS A 103 -11.40 -16.57 16.28
N GLN A 104 -10.20 -17.14 16.13
CA GLN A 104 -9.90 -18.51 16.57
C GLN A 104 -10.09 -18.67 18.08
N GLU A 105 -9.68 -17.67 18.87
CA GLU A 105 -9.85 -17.70 20.33
C GLU A 105 -11.33 -17.66 20.73
N ARG A 106 -12.14 -16.80 20.10
CA ARG A 106 -13.59 -16.77 20.31
C ARG A 106 -14.24 -18.11 19.99
N LEU A 107 -13.88 -18.73 18.87
CA LEU A 107 -14.40 -20.05 18.49
C LEU A 107 -14.01 -21.15 19.49
N LYS A 108 -12.82 -21.07 20.09
CA LYS A 108 -12.40 -22.02 21.15
C LYS A 108 -13.26 -21.86 22.41
N GLN A 109 -13.47 -20.61 22.85
CA GLN A 109 -14.33 -20.31 24.00
C GLN A 109 -15.77 -20.80 23.77
N ASP A 110 -16.34 -20.52 22.59
CA ASP A 110 -17.68 -21.00 22.23
C ASP A 110 -17.77 -22.53 22.23
N LEU A 111 -16.73 -23.21 21.76
CA LEU A 111 -16.66 -24.67 21.73
C LEU A 111 -16.61 -25.24 23.17
N GLU A 112 -15.79 -24.66 24.03
CA GLU A 112 -15.69 -25.04 25.45
C GLU A 112 -17.02 -24.83 26.18
N GLN A 113 -17.66 -23.67 26.03
CA GLN A 113 -18.98 -23.40 26.63
C GLN A 113 -20.04 -24.41 26.16
N ARG A 114 -20.03 -24.79 24.87
CA ARG A 114 -20.96 -25.80 24.34
C ARG A 114 -20.69 -27.18 24.91
N LYS A 115 -19.43 -27.56 25.13
CA LYS A 115 -19.06 -28.83 25.77
C LYS A 115 -19.56 -28.87 27.21
N GLU A 116 -19.31 -27.82 27.99
CA GLU A 116 -19.79 -27.71 29.36
C GLU A 116 -21.31 -27.80 29.44
N ASN A 117 -22.04 -27.13 28.53
CA ASN A 117 -23.49 -27.22 28.45
C ASN A 117 -23.98 -28.65 28.17
N VAL A 118 -23.36 -29.34 27.18
CA VAL A 118 -23.71 -30.74 26.88
C VAL A 118 -23.42 -31.67 28.05
N GLU A 119 -22.30 -31.47 28.75
CA GLU A 119 -21.96 -32.24 29.94
C GLU A 119 -22.95 -32.00 31.09
N GLY A 120 -23.32 -30.75 31.34
CA GLY A 120 -24.34 -30.39 32.32
C GLY A 120 -25.71 -31.00 32.00
N LEU A 121 -26.12 -31.00 30.72
CA LEU A 121 -27.36 -31.66 30.30
C LEU A 121 -27.31 -33.18 30.47
N ARG A 122 -26.14 -33.81 30.28
CA ARG A 122 -25.96 -35.25 30.52
C ARG A 122 -26.08 -35.59 32.00
N GLN A 123 -25.41 -34.83 32.87
CA GLN A 123 -25.50 -35.00 34.32
C GLN A 123 -26.94 -34.80 34.82
N LEU A 124 -27.63 -33.76 34.34
CA LEU A 124 -29.03 -33.50 34.68
C LEU A 124 -29.95 -34.64 34.22
N LYS A 125 -29.68 -35.23 33.05
CA LYS A 125 -30.44 -36.38 32.57
C LYS A 125 -30.24 -37.59 33.49
N GLU A 126 -28.99 -37.89 33.84
CA GLU A 126 -28.64 -39.02 34.71
C GLU A 126 -29.29 -38.91 36.08
N THR A 127 -29.25 -37.72 36.71
CA THR A 127 -29.92 -37.50 38.01
C THR A 127 -31.44 -37.61 37.93
N ASN A 128 -32.05 -37.13 36.84
CA ASN A 128 -33.49 -37.29 36.62
C ASN A 128 -33.88 -38.75 36.37
N ASP A 129 -33.06 -39.52 35.66
CA ASP A 129 -33.30 -40.94 35.41
C ASP A 129 -33.18 -41.74 36.73
N GLN A 130 -32.14 -41.48 37.54
CA GLN A 130 -32.02 -42.03 38.90
C GLN A 130 -33.25 -41.71 39.77
N ALA A 131 -33.70 -40.44 39.79
CA ALA A 131 -34.87 -40.04 40.56
C ALA A 131 -36.18 -40.68 40.06
N ARG A 132 -36.30 -40.99 38.77
CA ARG A 132 -37.44 -41.75 38.22
C ARG A 132 -37.38 -43.21 38.64
N GLU A 133 -36.21 -43.82 38.58
CA GLU A 133 -35.99 -45.20 39.01
C GLU A 133 -36.32 -45.39 40.50
N GLU A 134 -35.87 -44.47 41.36
CA GLU A 134 -36.22 -44.46 42.80
C GLU A 134 -37.73 -44.36 43.01
N ARG A 135 -38.42 -43.43 42.33
CA ARG A 135 -39.88 -43.29 42.42
C ARG A 135 -40.62 -44.53 41.96
N LEU A 136 -40.15 -45.19 40.90
CA LEU A 136 -40.73 -46.44 40.41
C LEU A 136 -40.51 -47.57 41.42
N ALA A 137 -39.33 -47.66 42.03
CA ALA A 137 -39.04 -48.63 43.09
C ALA A 137 -39.95 -48.42 44.32
N ASP A 138 -40.14 -47.17 44.75
CA ASP A 138 -41.04 -46.82 45.85
C ASP A 138 -42.50 -47.18 45.55
N LEU A 139 -42.98 -46.92 44.33
CA LEU A 139 -44.33 -47.29 43.91
C LEU A 139 -44.51 -48.80 43.91
N HIS A 140 -43.56 -49.56 43.35
CA HIS A 140 -43.60 -51.03 43.39
C HIS A 140 -43.55 -51.57 44.82
N GLY A 141 -42.74 -50.97 45.70
CA GLY A 141 -42.70 -51.34 47.12
C GLY A 141 -44.02 -51.07 47.85
N ARG A 142 -44.67 -49.93 47.57
CA ARG A 142 -46.00 -49.61 48.11
C ARG A 142 -47.10 -50.52 47.56
N GLU A 143 -47.06 -50.83 46.27
CA GLU A 143 -48.01 -51.76 45.65
C GLU A 143 -47.88 -53.16 46.21
N ALA A 144 -46.65 -53.69 46.36
CA ALA A 144 -46.40 -54.97 47.01
C ALA A 144 -46.95 -55.00 48.45
N ALA A 145 -46.66 -53.98 49.26
CA ALA A 145 -47.18 -53.85 50.63
C ALA A 145 -48.72 -53.71 50.67
N ALA A 146 -49.32 -52.99 49.71
CA ALA A 146 -50.77 -52.85 49.61
C ALA A 146 -51.47 -54.15 49.20
N VAL A 147 -50.85 -54.95 48.33
CA VAL A 147 -51.34 -56.29 47.97
C VAL A 147 -51.27 -57.24 49.17
N GLU A 148 -50.17 -57.21 49.95
CA GLU A 148 -50.09 -57.96 51.21
C GLU A 148 -51.15 -57.53 52.22
N ALA A 149 -51.36 -56.21 52.40
CA ALA A 149 -52.41 -55.69 53.28
C ALA A 149 -53.84 -56.07 52.82
N ARG A 150 -54.09 -56.10 51.51
CA ARG A 150 -55.37 -56.55 50.93
C ARG A 150 -55.57 -58.06 51.04
N SER A 151 -54.50 -58.86 50.98
CA SER A 151 -54.57 -60.31 51.21
C SER A 151 -55.03 -60.67 52.63
N ASN A 152 -54.89 -59.75 53.60
CA ASN A 152 -55.37 -59.92 54.97
C ASN A 152 -56.74 -59.29 55.24
N TYR A 153 -57.43 -58.73 54.23
CA TYR A 153 -58.74 -58.09 54.41
C TYR A 153 -59.84 -58.85 53.67
N SER A 154 -60.74 -59.47 54.45
CA SER A 154 -61.94 -60.18 54.01
C SER A 154 -62.89 -59.23 53.23
N PRO A 155 -63.42 -59.64 52.06
CA PRO A 155 -64.26 -58.78 51.24
C PRO A 155 -65.70 -58.79 51.76
N GLY A 156 -65.98 -57.86 52.66
CA GLY A 156 -67.33 -57.64 53.16
C GLY A 156 -67.45 -56.27 53.80
N ASP A 157 -67.40 -55.20 53.00
CA ASP A 157 -68.38 -54.13 53.16
C ASP A 157 -68.32 -53.10 52.01
N ARG A 158 -69.52 -52.74 51.58
CA ARG A 158 -69.84 -51.84 50.48
C ARG A 158 -69.73 -50.38 50.89
N ALA A 159 -69.65 -49.56 49.84
CA ALA A 159 -70.47 -48.36 49.61
C ALA A 159 -69.86 -46.97 49.90
N ASN A 160 -70.03 -46.14 48.87
CA ASN A 160 -70.42 -44.74 48.92
C ASN A 160 -69.30 -43.69 49.01
N SER A 161 -69.12 -42.93 47.92
CA SER A 161 -69.12 -41.46 47.93
C SER A 161 -68.69 -40.93 46.55
N VAL A 162 -69.69 -40.60 45.73
CA VAL A 162 -69.57 -39.74 44.56
C VAL A 162 -69.46 -38.30 45.05
N GLY A 163 -68.40 -37.59 44.68
CA GLY A 163 -68.20 -36.20 45.09
C GLY A 163 -67.38 -35.38 44.09
N SER A 164 -68.08 -34.47 43.40
CA SER A 164 -67.68 -33.08 43.10
C SER A 164 -66.44 -32.81 42.24
N VAL A 165 -66.66 -32.23 41.05
CA VAL A 165 -66.15 -30.91 40.60
C VAL A 165 -66.91 -30.53 39.31
N GLY A 166 -67.56 -29.38 39.14
CA GLY A 166 -67.26 -28.05 39.68
C GLY A 166 -66.65 -27.19 38.57
N ALA A 167 -67.46 -26.31 38.00
CA ALA A 167 -67.27 -25.56 36.75
C ALA A 167 -66.26 -24.39 36.78
N ALA A 168 -66.03 -23.84 35.57
CA ALA A 168 -65.50 -22.51 35.22
C ALA A 168 -63.98 -22.32 35.34
N GLY A 169 -63.23 -21.90 34.31
CA GLY A 169 -63.53 -20.92 33.28
C GLY A 169 -62.88 -19.58 33.66
N LYS A 170 -61.91 -19.09 32.87
CA LYS A 170 -61.53 -17.66 32.72
C LYS A 170 -60.40 -17.47 31.70
N SER A 171 -60.80 -16.96 30.53
CA SER A 171 -60.27 -15.81 29.78
C SER A 171 -58.81 -15.32 29.99
N SER A 172 -58.13 -15.15 28.84
CA SER A 172 -57.06 -14.18 28.49
C SER A 172 -57.39 -12.71 28.88
N PRO A 173 -56.59 -11.67 28.57
CA PRO A 173 -55.22 -11.58 28.04
C PRO A 173 -54.31 -10.61 28.86
N THR A 174 -53.01 -10.51 28.55
CA THR A 174 -52.21 -9.35 28.97
C THR A 174 -51.29 -8.92 27.84
N ALA A 175 -51.56 -7.71 27.36
CA ALA A 175 -50.75 -6.94 26.45
C ALA A 175 -49.64 -6.22 27.23
N THR A 176 -48.42 -6.12 26.69
CA THR A 176 -47.49 -5.03 27.01
C THR A 176 -46.53 -4.79 25.84
N SER A 177 -46.80 -3.68 25.16
CA SER A 177 -45.93 -2.70 24.47
C SER A 177 -44.40 -2.88 24.44
N ALA A 178 -43.80 -2.55 23.28
CA ALA A 178 -42.73 -1.53 23.08
C ALA A 178 -42.22 -1.64 21.63
N GLU A 179 -42.56 -0.71 20.73
CA GLU A 179 -41.76 0.50 20.40
C GLU A 179 -40.36 0.21 19.85
N GLY A 180 -40.08 0.69 18.63
CA GLY A 180 -38.74 0.67 18.04
C GLY A 180 -38.71 0.89 16.54
N ALA A 181 -39.17 2.04 16.08
CA ALA A 181 -38.90 2.53 14.73
C ALA A 181 -37.42 2.94 14.62
N VAL A 182 -36.71 2.50 13.58
CA VAL A 182 -35.54 3.23 13.08
C VAL A 182 -35.50 3.20 11.55
N ASP A 183 -35.74 4.39 11.03
CA ASP A 183 -35.52 4.86 9.67
C ASP A 183 -34.03 4.74 9.29
N THR A 184 -33.70 4.14 8.14
CA THR A 184 -32.35 4.20 7.58
C THR A 184 -32.38 4.95 6.25
N ALA A 185 -32.47 6.28 6.36
CA ALA A 185 -32.05 7.22 5.33
C ALA A 185 -30.59 7.60 5.59
N GLY A 186 -29.67 7.20 4.70
CA GLY A 186 -28.27 7.62 4.73
C GLY A 186 -28.02 8.79 3.76
N PRO A 187 -27.46 9.93 4.21
CA PRO A 187 -27.09 11.04 3.34
C PRO A 187 -25.61 10.99 2.89
N THR A 188 -25.43 11.31 1.60
CA THR A 188 -24.36 12.07 0.93
C THR A 188 -22.98 12.26 1.57
N ALA A 189 -21.94 11.99 0.77
CA ALA A 189 -20.69 12.77 0.77
C ALA A 189 -20.19 13.04 -0.67
N THR A 190 -20.44 14.28 -1.13
CA THR A 190 -19.55 15.23 -1.82
C THR A 190 -18.05 14.89 -1.67
N GLY A 191 -17.11 15.04 -2.60
CA GLY A 191 -16.98 15.74 -3.89
C GLY A 191 -15.47 15.92 -4.20
N ALA A 192 -15.15 16.58 -5.33
CA ALA A 192 -13.82 16.94 -5.87
C ALA A 192 -13.05 15.80 -6.57
N GLY A 193 -12.49 15.93 -7.77
CA GLY A 193 -12.25 17.08 -8.66
C GLY A 193 -11.03 16.71 -9.54
N GLY A 194 -10.97 17.23 -10.78
CA GLY A 194 -9.72 17.26 -11.55
C GLY A 194 -9.74 16.57 -12.91
N ALA A 195 -10.13 17.33 -13.93
CA ALA A 195 -9.77 17.08 -15.31
C ALA A 195 -8.25 17.22 -15.51
N THR A 196 -7.63 16.35 -16.32
CA THR A 196 -6.48 16.77 -17.13
C THR A 196 -6.41 15.95 -18.41
N GLU A 197 -6.98 16.56 -19.44
CA GLU A 197 -6.63 16.49 -20.85
C GLU A 197 -5.12 16.29 -21.08
N ARG A 198 -4.73 15.26 -21.84
CA ARG A 198 -3.44 15.22 -22.52
C ARG A 198 -3.62 14.77 -23.96
N GLY A 199 -3.91 15.74 -24.82
CA GLY A 199 -3.34 15.72 -26.16
C GLY A 199 -1.85 16.02 -26.07
N ARG A 200 -1.03 15.27 -26.80
CA ARG A 200 0.27 15.74 -27.29
C ARG A 200 0.72 14.89 -28.47
N SER A 201 0.42 15.41 -29.65
CA SER A 201 1.19 15.27 -30.87
C SER A 201 2.44 16.15 -30.79
N ALA A 202 3.60 15.54 -31.02
CA ALA A 202 4.79 16.08 -31.69
C ALA A 202 5.80 14.94 -31.79
#